data_AF-A0A353XRS6-F1
#
_entry.id   AF-A0A353XRS6-F1
#
_cell.length_a   1.000
_cell.length_b   1.000
_cell.length_c   1.000
_cell.angle_alpha   90.00
_cell.angle_beta   90.00
_cell.angle_gamma   90.00
#
_symmetry.space_group_name_H-M   'P 1'
#
loop_
_entity.id
_entity.type
_entity.pdbx_description
1 polymer ?
#
loop_
_entity_poly.entity_id
_entity_poly.type
_entity_poly.pdbx_seq_one_letter_code
_entity_poly.pdbx_strand_id
1 'polypeptide(L)'
;MLLKEEMLGVYHELINSSEIKNIEAKRATNSIGDSVMQTVCSFANEPNISCGYLLLGVSEPNEQHEKHWVSGVDDVDKILNDLQNNCRNQFNTVIHIDAGILDLE
;
A
#
# COMPACT_ATOMS: atom_id res chain seq x y z
N MET A 1 9.91 -10.18 -4.67
CA MET A 1 10.64 -9.08 -4.00
C MET A 1 10.71 -7.94 -4.97
N LEU A 2 9.96 -6.87 -4.67
CA LEU A 2 9.89 -5.68 -5.51
C LEU A 2 11.25 -4.97 -5.57
N LEU A 3 11.63 -4.52 -6.76
CA LEU A 3 12.86 -3.76 -6.94
C LEU A 3 12.68 -2.31 -6.46
N LYS A 4 13.75 -1.70 -5.97
CA LYS A 4 13.74 -0.29 -5.52
C LYS A 4 13.20 0.66 -6.59
N GLU A 5 13.61 0.45 -7.85
CA GLU A 5 13.17 1.27 -8.99
C GLU A 5 11.67 1.12 -9.27
N GLU A 6 11.11 -0.08 -9.11
CA GLU A 6 9.67 -0.32 -9.27
C GLU A 6 8.87 0.41 -8.18
N MET A 7 9.30 0.29 -6.92
CA MET A 7 8.64 0.97 -5.80
C MET A 7 8.69 2.49 -5.93
N LEU A 8 9.83 3.05 -6.36
CA LEU A 8 9.97 4.47 -6.65
C LEU A 8 9.08 4.91 -7.82
N GLY A 9 9.00 4.10 -8.89
CA GLY A 9 8.15 4.35 -10.04
C GLY A 9 6.67 4.45 -9.64
N VAL A 10 6.19 3.51 -8.84
CA VAL A 10 4.83 3.47 -8.30
C VAL A 10 4.54 4.70 -7.43
N TYR A 11 5.48 5.08 -6.55
CA TYR A 11 5.32 6.30 -5.74
C TYR A 11 5.29 7.58 -6.61
N HIS A 12 6.13 7.67 -7.63
CA HIS A 12 6.12 8.80 -8.55
C HIS A 12 4.83 8.86 -9.38
N GLU A 13 4.27 7.73 -9.78
CA GLU A 13 2.98 7.67 -10.45
C GLU A 13 1.88 8.20 -9.52
N LEU A 14 1.84 7.74 -8.26
CA LEU A 14 0.89 8.19 -7.25
C LEU A 14 0.85 9.72 -7.08
N ILE A 15 2.00 10.39 -7.11
CA ILE A 15 2.09 11.82 -6.83
C ILE A 15 1.96 12.72 -8.08
N ASN A 16 1.94 12.14 -9.28
CA ASN A 16 1.94 12.89 -10.54
C ASN A 16 0.72 12.62 -11.42
N SER A 17 0.05 11.48 -11.26
CA SER A 17 -1.12 11.11 -12.04
C SER A 17 -2.41 11.51 -11.32
N SER A 18 -3.32 12.17 -12.04
CA SER A 18 -4.64 12.55 -11.53
C SER A 18 -5.68 11.42 -11.58
N GLU A 19 -5.40 10.36 -12.34
CA GLU A 19 -6.25 9.17 -12.44
C GLU A 19 -5.39 7.92 -12.25
N ILE A 20 -5.61 7.21 -11.16
CA ILE A 20 -4.97 5.92 -10.90
C ILE A 20 -6.02 4.99 -10.29
N LYS A 21 -6.14 3.78 -10.83
CA LYS A 21 -7.18 2.82 -10.42
C LYS A 21 -6.64 1.64 -9.61
N ASN A 22 -5.33 1.42 -9.66
CA ASN A 22 -4.66 0.24 -9.09
C ASN A 22 -3.51 0.63 -8.15
N ILE A 23 -3.44 1.89 -7.69
CA ILE A 23 -2.48 2.33 -6.68
C ILE A 23 -3.26 3.05 -5.58
N GLU A 24 -3.07 2.63 -4.35
CA GLU A 24 -3.69 3.25 -3.17
C GLU A 24 -2.62 3.56 -2.12
N ALA A 25 -2.74 4.70 -1.44
CA ALA A 25 -1.92 5.06 -0.29
C ALA A 25 -2.67 4.88 1.03
N LYS A 26 -1.99 4.33 2.04
CA LYS A 26 -2.49 4.27 3.41
C LYS A 26 -1.38 4.65 4.39
N ARG A 27 -1.73 5.49 5.37
CA ARG A 27 -0.77 5.96 6.38
C ARG A 27 -0.19 4.81 7.19
N ALA A 28 -1.05 3.94 7.73
CA ALA A 28 -0.70 2.70 8.43
C ALA A 28 0.50 2.80 9.42
N THR A 29 0.67 3.94 10.10
CA THR A 29 1.87 4.24 10.90
C THR A 29 2.19 3.15 11.94
N ASN A 30 1.17 2.65 12.65
CA ASN A 30 1.37 1.79 13.83
C ASN A 30 0.68 0.42 13.72
N SER A 31 -0.28 0.28 12.79
CA SER A 31 -1.09 -0.92 12.61
C SER A 31 -1.77 -0.99 11.25
N ILE A 32 -2.08 -2.21 10.81
CA ILE A 32 -3.01 -2.50 9.70
C ILE A 32 -4.45 -2.34 10.19
N GLY A 33 -5.18 -1.38 9.62
CA GLY A 33 -6.59 -1.14 9.92
C GLY A 33 -7.53 -1.67 8.84
N ASP A 34 -8.84 -1.57 9.09
CA ASP A 34 -9.88 -2.06 8.17
C ASP A 34 -9.78 -1.46 6.77
N SER A 35 -9.42 -0.17 6.66
CA SER A 35 -9.28 0.51 5.38
C SER A 35 -8.21 -0.12 4.48
N VAL A 36 -7.11 -0.64 5.07
CA VAL A 36 -6.09 -1.39 4.32
C VAL A 36 -6.69 -2.69 3.79
N MET A 37 -7.38 -3.46 4.64
CA MET A 37 -7.93 -4.75 4.25
C MET A 37 -9.09 -4.62 3.25
N GLN A 38 -9.85 -3.53 3.32
CA GLN A 38 -10.86 -3.17 2.32
C GLN A 38 -10.23 -2.91 0.96
N THR A 39 -9.13 -2.16 0.89
CA THR A 39 -8.39 -1.97 -0.36
C THR A 39 -7.86 -3.29 -0.92
N VAL A 40 -7.26 -4.14 -0.06
CA VAL A 40 -6.79 -5.48 -0.48
C VAL A 40 -7.93 -6.30 -1.09
N CYS A 41 -9.10 -6.32 -0.44
CA CYS A 41 -10.30 -6.99 -0.94
C CYS A 41 -10.77 -6.40 -2.27
N SER A 42 -10.77 -5.08 -2.41
CA SER A 42 -11.18 -4.39 -3.63
C SER A 42 -10.25 -4.76 -4.79
N PHE A 43 -8.93 -4.72 -4.59
CA PHE A 43 -7.96 -5.06 -5.63
C PHE A 43 -8.01 -6.53 -6.02
N ALA A 44 -8.19 -7.45 -5.05
CA ALA A 44 -8.26 -8.88 -5.32
C ALA A 44 -9.53 -9.29 -6.09
N ASN A 45 -10.62 -8.52 -5.97
CA ASN A 45 -11.89 -8.82 -6.63
C ASN A 45 -12.11 -8.04 -7.94
N GLU A 46 -11.25 -7.08 -8.28
CA GLU A 46 -11.44 -6.25 -9.47
C GLU A 46 -11.01 -7.03 -10.73
N PRO A 47 -11.94 -7.42 -11.63
CA PRO A 47 -11.62 -8.26 -12.79
C PRO A 47 -10.68 -7.58 -13.80
N ASN A 48 -10.56 -6.25 -13.75
CA ASN A 48 -9.73 -5.46 -14.66
C ASN A 48 -8.35 -5.12 -14.09
N ILE A 49 -8.04 -5.56 -12.87
CA ILE A 49 -6.75 -5.33 -12.22
C ILE A 49 -6.02 -6.67 -12.12
N SER A 50 -4.94 -6.81 -12.89
CA SER A 50 -4.04 -7.96 -12.77
C SER A 50 -3.11 -7.83 -11.56
N CYS A 51 -2.80 -6.59 -11.14
CA CYS A 51 -1.94 -6.27 -10.01
C CYS A 51 -2.28 -4.88 -9.47
N GLY A 52 -2.51 -4.78 -8.16
CA GLY A 52 -2.72 -3.53 -7.43
C GLY A 52 -1.57 -3.26 -6.47
N TYR A 53 -1.17 -1.99 -6.37
CA TYR A 53 -0.14 -1.52 -5.44
C TYR A 53 -0.77 -0.82 -4.25
N LEU A 54 -0.38 -1.22 -3.05
CA LEU A 54 -0.78 -0.57 -1.82
C LEU A 54 0.47 -0.02 -1.12
N LEU A 55 0.60 1.31 -1.07
CA LEU A 55 1.71 1.98 -0.41
C LEU A 55 1.35 2.23 1.05
N LEU A 56 2.07 1.60 1.96
CA LEU A 56 1.95 1.83 3.40
C LEU A 56 2.99 2.87 3.85
N GLY A 57 2.65 3.67 4.86
CA GLY A 57 3.51 4.78 5.28
C GLY A 57 3.42 6.00 4.37
N VAL A 58 2.35 6.13 3.59
CA VAL A 58 2.09 7.26 2.69
C VAL A 58 0.79 7.94 3.11
N SER A 59 0.83 9.26 3.27
CA SER A 59 -0.34 10.07 3.62
C SER A 59 -0.95 10.77 2.42
N GLU A 60 -2.28 10.88 2.44
CA GLU A 60 -3.08 11.59 1.45
C GLU A 60 -2.93 13.12 1.58
N PRO A 61 -3.01 13.88 0.46
CA PRO A 61 -2.92 15.34 0.46
C PRO A 61 -3.80 16.01 1.51
N ASN A 62 -3.32 17.11 2.08
CA ASN A 62 -4.03 17.91 3.07
C ASN A 62 -3.68 19.40 2.95
N GLU A 63 -4.11 20.22 3.90
CA GLU A 63 -3.82 21.67 3.89
C GLU A 63 -2.32 22.02 3.91
N GLN A 64 -1.46 21.10 4.38
CA GLN A 64 -0.01 21.30 4.49
C GLN A 64 0.78 20.69 3.31
N HIS A 65 0.22 19.66 2.66
CA HIS A 65 0.87 18.93 1.57
C HIS A 65 -0.08 18.81 0.38
N GLU A 66 0.28 19.44 -0.73
CA GLU A 66 -0.50 19.42 -1.98
C GLU A 66 -0.56 18.03 -2.62
N LYS A 67 0.42 17.18 -2.35
CA LYS A 67 0.57 15.83 -2.88
C LYS A 67 0.68 14.81 -1.76
N HIS A 68 0.53 13.54 -2.10
CA HIS A 68 0.89 12.44 -1.21
C HIS A 68 2.34 12.58 -0.75
N TRP A 69 2.61 12.22 0.51
CA TRP A 69 3.96 12.24 1.07
C TRP A 69 4.23 11.00 1.93
N VAL A 70 5.50 10.62 2.02
CA VAL A 70 5.93 9.53 2.90
C VAL A 70 5.92 10.03 4.34
N SER A 71 5.03 9.45 5.14
CA SER A 71 4.91 9.68 6.59
C SER A 71 5.53 8.57 7.43
N GLY A 72 5.91 7.45 6.80
CA GLY A 72 6.62 6.35 7.43
C GLY A 72 5.73 5.42 8.26
N VAL A 73 6.36 4.35 8.75
CA VAL A 73 5.78 3.37 9.66
C VAL A 73 6.73 3.15 10.84
N ASP A 74 6.18 2.96 12.04
CA ASP A 74 6.97 2.86 13.28
C ASP A 74 7.70 1.51 13.39
N ASP A 75 7.03 0.42 13.01
CA ASP A 75 7.53 -0.95 13.10
C ASP A 75 7.19 -1.70 11.81
N VAL A 76 8.13 -1.70 10.87
CA VAL A 76 7.98 -2.30 9.55
C VAL A 76 7.70 -3.80 9.65
N ASP A 77 8.45 -4.51 10.51
CA ASP A 77 8.33 -5.96 10.67
C ASP A 77 6.95 -6.34 11.20
N LYS A 78 6.43 -5.61 12.19
CA LYS A 78 5.08 -5.82 12.71
C LYS A 78 4.03 -5.56 11.62
N ILE A 79 4.12 -4.44 10.90
CA ILE A 79 3.17 -4.08 9.85
C ILE A 79 3.12 -5.15 8.75
N LEU A 80 4.29 -5.62 8.29
CA LEU A 80 4.38 -6.66 7.27
C LEU A 80 3.83 -8.00 7.78
N ASN A 81 4.14 -8.38 9.02
CA ASN A 81 3.62 -9.62 9.63
C ASN A 81 2.09 -9.56 9.78
N ASP A 82 1.56 -8.46 10.29
CA ASP A 82 0.11 -8.25 10.46
C ASP A 82 -0.60 -8.33 9.10
N LEU A 83 -0.07 -7.66 8.07
CA LEU A 83 -0.65 -7.69 6.73
C LEU A 83 -0.66 -9.11 6.13
N GLN A 84 0.48 -9.82 6.20
CA GLN A 84 0.56 -11.20 5.71
C GLN A 84 -0.40 -12.13 6.45
N ASN A 85 -0.50 -11.99 7.77
CA ASN A 85 -1.42 -12.79 8.58
C ASN A 85 -2.87 -12.48 8.23
N ASN A 86 -3.22 -11.21 8.05
CA ASN A 86 -4.57 -10.80 7.68
C ASN A 86 -4.95 -11.32 6.29
N CYS A 87 -4.07 -11.19 5.29
CA CYS A 87 -4.31 -11.70 3.94
C CYS A 87 -4.49 -13.23 3.87
N ARG A 88 -3.88 -13.98 4.80
CA ARG A 88 -4.05 -15.44 4.89
C ARG A 88 -5.32 -15.87 5.61
N ASN A 89 -5.80 -15.10 6.59
CA ASN A 89 -6.79 -15.57 7.55
C ASN A 89 -8.14 -14.82 7.51
N GLN A 90 -8.20 -13.58 7.01
CA GLN A 90 -9.42 -12.76 7.06
C GLN A 90 -10.35 -12.94 5.86
N PHE A 91 -9.86 -13.52 4.76
CA PHE A 91 -10.61 -13.68 3.52
C PHE A 91 -11.04 -15.13 3.29
N ASN A 92 -12.05 -15.33 2.44
CA ASN A 92 -12.53 -16.66 2.06
C ASN A 92 -11.53 -17.47 1.22
N THR A 93 -10.49 -16.81 0.71
CA THR A 93 -9.35 -17.42 0.02
C THR A 93 -8.07 -16.72 0.47
N VAL A 94 -6.94 -17.42 0.38
CA VAL A 94 -5.64 -16.83 0.68
C VAL A 94 -5.30 -15.78 -0.39
N ILE A 95 -4.99 -14.57 0.05
CA ILE A 95 -4.48 -13.51 -0.84
C ILE A 95 -2.96 -13.50 -0.73
N HIS A 96 -2.28 -13.74 -1.86
CA HIS A 96 -0.84 -13.64 -1.96
C HIS A 96 -0.42 -12.20 -2.18
N ILE A 97 0.55 -11.73 -1.41
CA ILE A 97 1.15 -10.40 -1.54
C ILE A 97 2.65 -10.53 -1.75
N ASP A 98 3.22 -9.65 -2.57
CA ASP A 98 4.67 -9.40 -2.62
C ASP A 98 4.91 -8.03 -1.99
N ALA A 99 5.80 -7.97 -1.01
CA ALA A 99 6.06 -6.76 -0.23
C ALA A 99 7.55 -6.39 -0.32
N GLY A 100 7.81 -5.09 -0.36
CA GLY A 100 9.16 -4.51 -0.33
C GLY A 100 9.21 -3.34 0.64
N ILE A 101 10.41 -3.03 1.10
CA ILE A 101 10.68 -1.88 1.97
C ILE A 101 11.47 -0.87 1.16
N LEU A 102 11.04 0.38 1.18
CA LEU A 102 11.71 1.48 0.51
C LEU A 102 12.04 2.56 1.55
N ASP A 103 13.33 2.72 1.83
CA ASP A 103 13.84 3.86 2.57
C ASP A 103 14.14 5.00 1.58
N LEU A 104 13.48 6.15 1.80
CA LEU A 104 13.78 7.40 1.13
C LEU A 104 14.78 8.17 2.00
N GLU A 105 16.08 8.00 1.69
CA GLU A 105 17.16 8.84 2.24
C GLU A 105 17.08 10.28 1.73
#